data_AF-A0A934XEV9-F1
#
_entry.id   AF-A0A934XEV9-F1
#
_cell.length_a   1.000
_cell.length_b   1.000
_cell.length_c   1.000
_cell.angle_alpha   90.00
_cell.angle_beta   90.00
_cell.angle_gamma   90.00
#
_symmetry.space_group_name_H-M   'P 1'
#
loop_
_entity.id
_entity.type
_entity.pdbx_description
1 polymer ?
#
loop_
_entity_poly.entity_id
_entity_poly.type
_entity_poly.pdbx_seq_one_letter_code
_entity_poly.pdbx_strand_id
1 'polypeptide(L)'
;MHYSTSSSLKWAYILVVLSSVIPIGLAKSGWVGMATGGSVFGGVPFVGPVLFLVMGLYRVVSIVRGTGTLDSHKISGLALVLRKAGIVGIYFGAVVAVLNLVAGPLMKMFMTHKTESGAEFFIVGVYLALAGGLGVLGLVAFEFSRLLGFEATARNGTLKPSFEPTAPADSAAEIKR
;
A
#
# COMPACT_ATOMS: atom_id res chain seq x y z
N MET A 1 16.55 17.35 -4.87
CA MET A 1 17.10 16.37 -3.90
C MET A 1 16.02 15.35 -3.57
N HIS A 2 16.14 14.11 -4.08
CA HIS A 2 15.20 13.03 -3.82
C HIS A 2 15.60 12.27 -2.54
N TYR A 3 14.63 11.84 -1.73
CA TYR A 3 14.89 10.88 -0.66
C TYR A 3 14.68 9.48 -1.23
N SER A 4 15.76 8.68 -1.25
CA SER A 4 15.68 7.26 -1.57
C SER A 4 14.93 6.54 -0.45
N THR A 5 13.96 5.73 -0.84
CA THR A 5 13.16 4.96 0.12
C THR A 5 13.93 3.75 0.64
N SER A 6 13.98 3.55 1.96
CA SER A 6 14.66 2.39 2.55
C SER A 6 14.01 1.07 2.11
N SER A 7 14.82 0.04 1.88
CA SER A 7 14.34 -1.29 1.48
C SER A 7 13.34 -1.88 2.48
N SER A 8 13.50 -1.59 3.77
CA SER A 8 12.58 -2.02 4.84
C SER A 8 11.15 -1.47 4.64
N LEU A 9 11.02 -0.20 4.27
CA LEU A 9 9.72 0.43 4.07
C LEU A 9 9.02 -0.14 2.83
N LYS A 10 9.79 -0.53 1.80
CA LYS A 10 9.22 -1.18 0.61
C LYS A 10 8.56 -2.52 0.97
N TRP A 11 9.24 -3.35 1.75
CA TRP A 11 8.70 -4.63 2.19
C TRP A 11 7.49 -4.46 3.11
N ALA A 12 7.56 -3.53 4.07
CA ALA A 12 6.41 -3.23 4.94
C ALA A 12 5.20 -2.75 4.11
N TYR A 13 5.42 -1.87 3.13
CA TYR A 13 4.37 -1.41 2.22
C TYR A 13 3.76 -2.57 1.44
N ILE A 14 4.58 -3.43 0.83
CA ILE A 14 4.12 -4.61 0.07
C ILE A 14 3.28 -5.53 0.97
N LEU A 15 3.71 -5.78 2.21
CA LEU A 15 2.97 -6.61 3.15
C LEU A 15 1.58 -6.03 3.45
N VAL A 16 1.46 -4.73 3.66
CA VAL A 16 0.15 -4.10 3.91
C VAL A 16 -0.75 -4.18 2.68
N VAL A 17 -0.22 -3.93 1.48
CA VAL A 17 -0.99 -4.05 0.22
C VAL A 17 -1.44 -5.48 -0.03
N LEU A 18 -0.56 -6.45 0.18
CA LEU A 18 -0.93 -7.86 0.05
C LEU A 18 -1.96 -8.25 1.10
N SER A 19 -1.80 -7.82 2.35
CA SER A 19 -2.74 -8.12 3.43
C SER A 19 -4.13 -7.53 3.21
N SER A 20 -4.28 -6.43 2.47
CA SER A 20 -5.59 -5.86 2.14
C SER A 20 -6.25 -6.55 0.94
N VAL A 21 -5.45 -7.09 0.02
CA VAL A 21 -5.93 -7.72 -1.22
C VAL A 21 -6.16 -9.22 -1.08
N ILE A 22 -5.30 -9.92 -0.33
CA ILE A 22 -5.34 -11.38 -0.15
C ILE A 22 -6.70 -11.87 0.40
N PRO A 23 -7.33 -11.22 1.42
CA PRO A 23 -8.62 -11.66 1.92
C PRO A 23 -9.72 -11.74 0.86
N ILE A 24 -9.65 -10.92 -0.20
CA ILE A 24 -10.60 -10.95 -1.32
C ILE A 24 -10.43 -12.23 -2.15
N GLY A 25 -9.19 -12.66 -2.40
CA GLY A 25 -8.89 -13.91 -3.10
C GLY A 25 -9.10 -15.15 -2.23
N LEU A 26 -8.94 -15.01 -0.91
CA LEU A 26 -9.07 -16.09 0.08
C LEU A 26 -10.39 -16.07 0.85
N ALA A 27 -11.41 -15.34 0.39
CA ALA A 27 -12.72 -15.25 1.06
C ALA A 27 -13.40 -16.63 1.24
N LYS A 28 -12.96 -17.66 0.51
CA LYS A 28 -13.37 -19.06 0.69
C LYS A 28 -12.64 -19.82 1.80
N SER A 29 -11.57 -19.27 2.39
CA SER A 29 -10.86 -19.87 3.51
C SER A 29 -11.60 -19.56 4.82
N GLY A 30 -12.05 -20.60 5.51
CA GLY A 30 -13.12 -20.50 6.52
C GLY A 30 -12.93 -19.47 7.63
N TRP A 31 -11.71 -19.19 8.09
CA TRP A 31 -11.46 -18.24 9.19
C TRP A 31 -11.43 -16.77 8.73
N VAL A 32 -10.91 -16.50 7.53
CA VAL A 32 -10.96 -15.15 6.91
C VAL A 32 -12.39 -14.85 6.48
N GLY A 33 -13.06 -15.81 5.83
CA GLY A 33 -14.46 -15.67 5.42
C GLY A 33 -15.44 -15.48 6.58
N MET A 34 -15.15 -16.00 7.77
CA MET A 34 -15.95 -15.74 8.97
C MET A 34 -15.81 -14.29 9.46
N ALA A 35 -14.61 -13.71 9.45
CA ALA A 35 -14.38 -12.33 9.89
C ALA A 35 -14.80 -11.30 8.85
N THR A 36 -14.62 -11.60 7.57
CA THR A 36 -14.99 -10.69 6.47
C THR A 36 -16.42 -10.87 5.99
N GLY A 37 -17.19 -11.79 6.58
CA GLY A 37 -18.52 -12.19 6.12
C GLY A 37 -18.46 -12.88 4.75
N GLY A 38 -18.72 -14.18 4.69
CA GLY A 38 -18.70 -14.99 3.45
C GLY A 38 -19.66 -14.51 2.35
N SER A 39 -20.43 -13.44 2.60
CA SER A 39 -21.44 -12.83 1.75
C SER A 39 -21.25 -11.32 1.50
N VAL A 40 -20.15 -10.67 1.91
CA VAL A 40 -19.97 -9.22 1.68
C VAL A 40 -20.03 -8.83 0.19
N PHE A 41 -19.88 -9.78 -0.72
CA PHE A 41 -20.02 -9.60 -2.17
C PHE A 41 -21.29 -10.20 -2.78
N GLY A 42 -22.26 -10.64 -1.98
CA GLY A 42 -23.51 -11.25 -2.47
C GLY A 42 -24.41 -10.30 -3.27
N GLY A 43 -24.23 -8.99 -3.12
CA GLY A 43 -25.01 -7.95 -3.83
C GLY A 43 -24.19 -6.85 -4.51
N VAL A 44 -22.85 -6.91 -4.43
CA VAL A 44 -21.96 -5.95 -5.10
C VAL A 44 -21.45 -6.61 -6.37
N PRO A 45 -21.54 -5.96 -7.55
CA PRO A 45 -20.98 -6.52 -8.77
C PRO A 45 -19.51 -6.86 -8.54
N PHE A 46 -19.13 -8.12 -8.85
CA PHE A 46 -17.81 -8.71 -8.63
C PHE A 46 -16.64 -7.90 -9.23
N VAL A 47 -16.96 -6.90 -10.06
CA VAL A 47 -16.04 -5.94 -10.66
C VAL A 47 -15.23 -5.16 -9.61
N GLY A 48 -15.85 -4.66 -8.55
CA GLY A 48 -15.16 -3.82 -7.55
C GLY A 48 -13.99 -4.54 -6.84
N PRO A 49 -14.23 -5.72 -6.25
CA PRO A 49 -13.19 -6.50 -5.58
C PRO A 49 -12.10 -6.98 -6.55
N VAL A 50 -12.47 -7.36 -7.77
CA VAL A 50 -11.52 -7.76 -8.81
C VAL A 50 -10.62 -6.59 -9.22
N LEU A 51 -11.20 -5.40 -9.44
CA LEU A 51 -10.42 -4.19 -9.73
C LEU A 51 -9.47 -3.84 -8.59
N PHE A 52 -9.93 -3.90 -7.34
CA PHE A 52 -9.08 -3.65 -6.18
C PHE A 52 -7.91 -4.65 -6.11
N LEU A 53 -8.18 -5.94 -6.38
CA LEU A 53 -7.16 -6.97 -6.42
C LEU A 53 -6.13 -6.75 -7.53
N VAL A 54 -6.59 -6.47 -8.75
CA VAL A 54 -5.71 -6.18 -9.90
C VAL A 54 -4.87 -4.94 -9.64
N MET A 55 -5.47 -3.86 -9.12
CA MET A 55 -4.75 -2.62 -8.78
C MET A 55 -3.71 -2.84 -7.68
N GLY A 56 -4.04 -3.62 -6.65
CA GLY A 56 -3.12 -3.97 -5.58
C GLY A 56 -1.94 -4.79 -6.07
N LEU A 57 -2.18 -5.82 -6.88
CA LEU A 57 -1.11 -6.64 -7.49
C LEU A 57 -0.24 -5.81 -8.42
N TYR A 58 -0.86 -5.00 -9.28
CA TYR A 58 -0.12 -4.06 -10.15
C TYR A 58 0.79 -3.14 -9.33
N ARG A 59 0.31 -2.64 -8.18
CA ARG A 59 1.12 -1.80 -7.30
C ARG A 59 2.33 -2.55 -6.74
N VAL A 60 2.16 -3.80 -6.30
CA VAL A 60 3.28 -4.64 -5.81
C VAL A 60 4.31 -4.86 -6.92
N VAL A 61 3.87 -5.25 -8.12
CA VAL A 61 4.76 -5.46 -9.28
C VAL A 61 5.53 -4.18 -9.63
N SER A 62 4.85 -3.03 -9.61
CA SER A 62 5.47 -1.73 -9.89
C SER A 62 6.56 -1.36 -8.88
N ILE A 63 6.39 -1.74 -7.61
CA ILE A 63 7.39 -1.48 -6.55
C ILE A 63 8.58 -2.44 -6.66
N VAL A 64 8.34 -3.71 -6.99
CA VAL A 64 9.41 -4.70 -7.14
C VAL A 64 10.27 -4.42 -8.37
N ARG A 65 9.66 -3.98 -9.49
CA ARG A 65 10.40 -3.68 -10.73
C ARG A 65 11.07 -2.32 -10.73
N GLY A 66 10.50 -1.32 -10.04
CA GLY A 66 11.02 0.05 -10.01
C GLY A 66 11.70 0.40 -8.69
N THR A 67 13.01 0.64 -8.73
CA THR A 67 13.78 1.03 -7.54
C THR A 67 13.37 2.39 -6.96
N GLY A 68 12.80 3.28 -7.79
CA GLY A 68 12.35 4.62 -7.38
C GLY A 68 10.84 4.79 -7.20
N THR A 69 10.03 3.72 -7.27
CA THR A 69 8.55 3.83 -7.29
C THR A 69 7.95 4.45 -6.02
N LEU A 70 8.67 4.37 -4.90
CA LEU A 70 8.26 4.95 -3.61
C LEU A 70 9.02 6.25 -3.28
N ASP A 71 9.94 6.68 -4.14
CA ASP A 71 10.74 7.87 -3.89
C ASP A 71 9.87 9.12 -3.87
N SER A 72 10.29 10.05 -3.03
CA SER A 72 9.48 11.21 -2.70
C SER A 72 10.33 12.45 -2.56
N HIS A 73 9.73 13.58 -2.95
CA HIS A 73 10.36 14.89 -2.78
C HIS A 73 10.37 15.30 -1.31
N LYS A 74 11.30 16.21 -0.98
CA LYS A 74 11.36 16.83 0.35
C LYS A 74 10.06 17.58 0.60
N ILE A 75 9.46 17.32 1.75
CA ILE A 75 8.24 18.00 2.21
C ILE A 75 8.49 18.58 3.60
N SER A 76 7.78 19.65 3.94
CA SER A 76 7.85 20.34 5.22
C SER A 76 6.45 20.53 5.81
N GLY A 77 6.39 20.97 7.08
CA GLY A 77 5.12 21.29 7.76
C GLY A 77 4.21 20.08 7.96
N LEU A 78 2.90 20.28 7.78
CA LEU A 78 1.86 19.28 8.03
C LEU A 78 2.01 18.02 7.15
N ALA A 79 2.47 18.17 5.91
CA ALA A 79 2.71 17.04 5.02
C ALA A 79 3.81 16.10 5.58
N LEU A 80 4.83 16.65 6.23
CA LEU A 80 5.89 15.85 6.86
C LEU A 80 5.36 15.03 8.04
N VAL A 81 4.48 15.63 8.85
CA VAL A 81 3.81 14.92 9.95
C VAL A 81 2.95 13.79 9.40
N LEU A 82 2.18 14.05 8.36
CA LEU A 82 1.35 13.04 7.70
C LEU A 82 2.19 11.91 7.10
N ARG A 83 3.36 12.22 6.51
CA ARG A 83 4.30 11.21 6.02
C ARG A 83 4.83 10.33 7.15
N LYS A 84 5.24 10.93 8.27
CA LYS A 84 5.73 10.16 9.44
C LYS A 84 4.63 9.28 10.02
N ALA A 85 3.42 9.82 10.20
CA ALA A 85 2.26 9.04 10.65
C ALA A 85 1.94 7.90 9.67
N GLY A 86 2.01 8.17 8.36
CA GLY A 86 1.83 7.16 7.32
C GLY A 86 2.89 6.05 7.39
N ILE A 87 4.17 6.39 7.57
CA ILE A 87 5.26 5.40 7.73
C ILE A 87 5.04 4.54 8.99
N VAL A 88 4.69 5.16 10.12
CA VAL A 88 4.39 4.43 11.36
C VAL A 88 3.20 3.50 11.16
N GLY A 89 2.13 3.99 10.52
CA GLY A 89 0.96 3.20 10.16
C GLY A 89 1.30 2.01 9.24
N ILE A 90 2.19 2.19 8.27
CA ILE A 90 2.64 1.11 7.38
C ILE A 90 3.39 0.02 8.17
N TYR A 91 4.32 0.39 9.06
CA TYR A 91 5.02 -0.60 9.88
C TYR A 91 4.07 -1.32 10.82
N PHE A 92 3.17 -0.59 11.48
CA PHE A 92 2.14 -1.18 12.33
C PHE A 92 1.26 -2.16 11.53
N GLY A 93 0.78 -1.73 10.37
CA GLY A 93 -0.01 -2.57 9.46
C GLY A 93 0.76 -3.80 8.99
N ALA A 94 2.06 -3.70 8.72
CA ALA A 94 2.88 -4.83 8.32
C ALA A 94 3.02 -5.86 9.45
N VAL A 95 3.18 -5.42 10.69
CA VAL A 95 3.16 -6.31 11.87
C VAL A 95 1.80 -6.99 11.99
N VAL A 96 0.70 -6.24 11.87
CA VAL A 96 -0.66 -6.81 11.92
C VAL A 96 -0.89 -7.80 10.78
N ALA A 97 -0.39 -7.54 9.58
CA ALA A 97 -0.46 -8.46 8.44
C ALA A 97 0.22 -9.80 8.73
N VAL A 98 1.43 -9.75 9.30
CA VAL A 98 2.15 -10.95 9.71
C VAL A 98 1.39 -11.68 10.80
N LEU A 99 0.93 -10.96 11.83
CA LEU A 99 0.11 -11.52 12.92
C LEU A 99 -1.14 -12.20 12.38
N ASN A 100 -1.80 -11.60 11.39
CA ASN A 100 -2.98 -12.18 10.77
C ASN A 100 -2.64 -13.55 10.14
N LEU A 101 -1.56 -13.63 9.34
CA LEU A 101 -1.13 -14.90 8.72
C LEU A 101 -0.85 -16.02 9.74
N VAL A 102 -0.30 -15.67 10.92
CA VAL A 102 0.04 -16.65 11.96
C VAL A 102 -1.04 -16.84 13.03
N ALA A 103 -2.06 -15.99 13.09
CA ALA A 103 -3.09 -16.01 14.14
C ALA A 103 -3.88 -17.33 14.14
N GLY A 104 -4.25 -17.83 12.96
CA GLY A 104 -4.95 -19.12 12.82
C GLY A 104 -4.20 -20.30 13.45
N PRO A 105 -2.95 -20.60 13.03
CA PRO A 105 -2.17 -21.68 13.62
C PRO A 105 -1.82 -21.42 15.10
N LEU A 106 -1.53 -20.18 15.50
CA LEU A 106 -1.28 -19.83 16.91
C LEU A 106 -2.50 -20.14 17.79
N MET A 107 -3.70 -19.71 17.39
CA MET A 107 -4.91 -20.00 18.15
C MET A 107 -5.16 -21.51 18.27
N LYS A 108 -4.92 -22.28 17.21
CA LYS A 108 -5.04 -23.76 17.26
C LYS A 108 -4.01 -24.42 18.19
N MET A 109 -2.84 -23.81 18.36
CA MET A 109 -1.79 -24.32 19.23
C MET A 109 -2.06 -24.00 20.71
N PHE A 110 -2.60 -22.82 21.00
CA PHE A 110 -2.81 -22.35 22.38
C PHE A 110 -4.21 -22.65 22.94
N MET A 111 -5.23 -22.86 22.09
CA MET A 111 -6.55 -23.27 22.54
C MET A 111 -6.59 -24.78 22.82
N THR A 112 -6.42 -25.16 24.07
CA THR A 112 -6.57 -26.54 24.57
C THR A 112 -8.04 -26.93 24.82
N HIS A 113 -8.96 -25.96 24.87
CA HIS A 113 -10.40 -26.19 25.00
C HIS A 113 -11.13 -25.60 23.80
N LYS A 114 -11.76 -26.46 23.00
CA LYS A 114 -12.61 -26.01 21.89
C LYS A 114 -13.95 -25.57 22.47
N THR A 115 -14.21 -24.26 22.50
CA THR A 115 -15.57 -23.76 22.58
C THR A 115 -16.28 -24.13 21.27
N GLU A 116 -17.44 -24.81 21.34
CA GLU A 116 -18.18 -25.27 20.16
C GLU A 116 -18.62 -24.13 19.24
N SER A 117 -18.65 -22.89 19.73
CA SER A 117 -19.19 -21.72 19.02
C SER A 117 -18.21 -21.05 18.05
N GLY A 118 -16.90 -21.33 18.12
CA GLY A 118 -15.89 -20.67 17.26
C GLY A 118 -15.77 -19.14 17.46
N ALA A 119 -16.41 -18.59 18.52
CA ALA A 119 -16.48 -17.16 18.77
C ALA A 119 -15.10 -16.50 18.95
N GLU A 120 -14.13 -17.22 19.50
CA GLU A 120 -12.77 -16.72 19.76
C GLU A 120 -12.04 -16.40 18.44
N PHE A 121 -12.17 -17.26 17.43
CA PHE A 121 -11.60 -17.03 16.10
C PHE A 121 -12.23 -15.82 15.42
N PHE A 122 -13.55 -15.63 15.61
CA PHE A 122 -14.26 -14.48 15.07
C PHE A 122 -13.79 -13.18 15.73
N ILE A 123 -13.73 -13.13 17.06
CA ILE A 123 -13.31 -11.94 17.82
C ILE A 123 -11.89 -11.53 17.43
N VAL A 124 -10.96 -12.48 17.42
CA VAL A 124 -9.56 -12.22 17.01
C VAL A 124 -9.49 -11.75 15.57
N GLY A 125 -10.25 -12.38 14.66
CA GLY A 125 -10.35 -11.96 13.27
C GLY A 125 -10.85 -10.52 13.11
N VAL A 126 -11.89 -10.12 13.84
CA VAL A 126 -12.44 -8.75 13.80
C VAL A 126 -11.42 -7.74 14.31
N TYR A 127 -10.76 -7.99 15.43
CA TYR A 127 -9.75 -7.06 15.96
C TYR A 127 -8.54 -6.93 15.03
N LEU A 128 -8.09 -8.03 14.43
CA LEU A 128 -7.01 -8.01 13.45
C LEU A 128 -7.42 -7.26 12.17
N ALA A 129 -8.67 -7.41 11.73
CA ALA A 129 -9.20 -6.65 10.59
C ALA A 129 -9.26 -5.14 10.87
N LEU A 130 -9.75 -4.74 12.05
CA LEU A 130 -9.78 -3.34 12.48
C LEU A 130 -8.36 -2.75 12.59
N ALA A 131 -7.44 -3.49 13.21
CA ALA A 131 -6.04 -3.09 13.30
C ALA A 131 -5.38 -3.01 11.91
N GLY A 132 -5.71 -3.93 11.00
CA GLY A 132 -5.25 -3.91 9.61
C GLY A 132 -5.74 -2.67 8.85
N GLY A 133 -6.95 -2.19 9.16
CA GLY A 133 -7.50 -0.94 8.65
C GLY A 133 -6.61 0.27 8.95
N LEU A 134 -5.99 0.33 10.13
CA LEU A 134 -5.03 1.39 10.47
C LEU A 134 -3.79 1.36 9.57
N GLY A 135 -3.34 0.17 9.16
CA GLY A 135 -2.28 -0.01 8.17
C GLY A 135 -2.65 0.58 6.81
N VAL A 136 -3.88 0.34 6.36
CA VAL A 136 -4.40 0.90 5.10
C VAL A 136 -4.54 2.43 5.18
N LEU A 137 -5.00 2.98 6.31
CA LEU A 137 -5.00 4.43 6.51
C LEU A 137 -3.58 5.01 6.47
N GLY A 138 -2.60 4.29 7.04
CA GLY A 138 -1.19 4.64 6.94
C GLY A 138 -0.67 4.68 5.49
N LEU A 139 -1.06 3.71 4.66
CA LEU A 139 -0.76 3.71 3.22
C LEU A 139 -1.32 4.96 2.53
N VAL A 140 -2.60 5.28 2.77
CA VAL A 140 -3.26 6.44 2.17
C VAL A 140 -2.58 7.75 2.60
N ALA A 141 -2.30 7.91 3.90
CA ALA A 141 -1.59 9.06 4.42
C ALA A 141 -0.18 9.21 3.81
N PHE A 142 0.54 8.11 3.66
CA PHE A 142 1.86 8.09 3.02
C PHE A 142 1.78 8.51 1.54
N GLU A 143 0.90 7.90 0.75
CA GLU A 143 0.74 8.24 -0.67
C GLU A 143 0.28 9.69 -0.87
N PHE A 144 -0.68 10.15 -0.05
CA PHE A 144 -1.15 11.53 -0.11
C PHE A 144 -0.02 12.52 0.21
N SER A 145 0.79 12.25 1.24
CA SER A 145 1.99 13.06 1.53
C SER A 145 3.02 13.05 0.40
N ARG A 146 3.05 11.98 -0.41
CA ARG A 146 3.93 11.84 -1.56
C ARG A 146 3.46 12.73 -2.71
N LEU A 147 2.17 12.67 -3.00
CA LEU A 147 1.50 13.52 -4.00
C LEU A 147 1.67 15.01 -3.69
N LEU A 148 1.46 15.41 -2.43
CA LEU A 148 1.70 16.80 -2.00
C LEU A 148 3.15 17.25 -2.22
N GLY A 149 4.12 16.34 -2.05
CA GLY A 149 5.53 16.63 -2.33
C GLY A 149 5.83 16.84 -3.81
N PHE A 150 5.17 16.08 -4.70
CA PHE A 150 5.27 16.30 -6.14
C PHE A 150 4.61 17.61 -6.55
N GLU A 151 3.43 17.92 -6.01
CA GLU A 151 2.72 19.18 -6.29
C GLU A 151 3.53 20.41 -5.86
N ALA A 152 4.09 20.39 -4.64
CA ALA A 152 4.92 21.49 -4.15
C ALA A 152 6.17 21.71 -5.03
N THR A 153 6.77 20.63 -5.52
CA THR A 153 7.93 20.71 -6.43
C THR A 153 7.53 21.24 -7.81
N ALA A 154 6.38 20.79 -8.33
CA ALA A 154 5.82 21.27 -9.60
C ALA A 154 5.51 22.78 -9.54
N ARG A 155 4.86 23.23 -8.46
CA ARG A 155 4.51 24.63 -8.23
C ARG A 155 5.75 25.53 -8.14
N ASN A 156 6.83 25.01 -7.56
CA ASN A 156 8.10 25.74 -7.44
C ASN A 156 8.97 25.68 -8.70
N GLY A 157 8.47 25.13 -9.83
CA GLY A 157 9.16 25.13 -11.12
C GLY A 157 10.47 24.32 -11.15
N THR A 158 10.70 23.45 -10.17
CA THR A 158 11.95 22.67 -10.04
C THR A 158 11.88 21.31 -10.74
N LEU A 159 10.72 20.96 -11.31
CA LEU A 159 10.60 19.83 -12.23
C LEU A 159 11.17 20.26 -13.59
N LYS A 160 12.42 19.92 -13.88
CA LYS A 160 12.97 20.06 -15.23
C LYS A 160 12.14 19.13 -16.15
N PRO A 161 11.44 19.63 -17.18
CA PRO A 161 10.78 18.76 -18.14
C PRO A 161 11.85 17.88 -18.80
N SER A 162 11.64 16.56 -18.79
CA SER A 162 12.55 15.58 -19.41
C SER A 162 12.58 15.68 -20.95
N PHE A 163 11.64 16.42 -21.52
CA PHE A 163 11.65 16.86 -22.91
C PHE A 163 12.24 18.27 -22.99
N GLU A 164 13.55 18.38 -22.83
CA GLU A 164 14.27 19.51 -23.42
C GLU A 164 14.38 19.15 -24.90
N PRO A 165 13.65 19.81 -25.83
CA PRO A 165 13.79 19.51 -27.25
C PRO A 165 15.25 19.76 -27.58
N THR A 166 15.97 18.72 -27.96
CA THR A 166 17.31 18.85 -28.53
C THR A 166 17.14 19.78 -29.72
N ALA A 167 17.54 21.05 -29.56
CA ALA A 167 17.60 21.99 -30.65
C ALA A 167 18.41 21.30 -31.76
N PRO A 168 17.88 21.21 -33.00
CA PRO A 168 18.64 20.58 -34.08
C PRO A 168 19.96 21.34 -34.21
N ALA A 169 21.06 20.62 -34.04
CA ALA A 169 22.41 21.18 -33.96
C ALA A 169 22.94 21.74 -35.30
N ASP A 170 22.10 21.86 -36.34
CA ASP A 170 22.57 22.08 -37.71
C ASP A 170 21.96 23.28 -38.47
N SER A 171 21.05 24.07 -37.90
CA SER A 171 20.42 25.17 -38.66
C SER A 171 21.20 26.49 -38.71
N ALA A 172 22.42 26.55 -38.17
CA ALA A 172 23.25 27.78 -38.16
C ALA A 172 24.36 27.83 -39.22
N ALA A 173 24.57 26.77 -40.01
CA ALA A 173 25.72 26.70 -40.92
C ALA A 173 25.43 27.00 -42.40
N GLU A 174 24.17 27.14 -42.82
CA GLU A 174 23.84 27.13 -44.26
C GLU A 174 22.99 28.31 -44.73
N ILE A 175 23.41 29.55 -44.46
CA ILE A 175 22.98 30.72 -45.25
C ILE A 175 24.18 31.66 -45.44
N LYS A 176 25.13 31.24 -46.29
CA LYS A 176 26.12 32.12 -46.93
C LYS A 176 26.78 31.37 -48.09
N ARG A 177 26.09 31.24 -49.22
CA ARG A 177 26.67 31.15 -50.56
C ARG A 177 25.67 31.65 -51.59
#